data_AF-A0A416HFL8-F1
#
_entry.id   AF-A0A416HFL8-F1
#
_cell.length_a   1.000
_cell.length_b   1.000
_cell.length_c   1.000
_cell.angle_alpha   90.00
_cell.angle_beta   90.00
_cell.angle_gamma   90.00
#
_symmetry.space_group_name_H-M   'P 1'
#
loop_
_entity.id
_entity.type
_entity.pdbx_description
1 polymer ?
#
loop_
_entity_poly.entity_id
_entity_poly.type
_entity_poly.pdbx_seq_one_letter_code
_entity_poly.pdbx_strand_id
1 'polypeptide(L)'
;MSDMMKNFVKQELDDQIKTNYPHMRYPPCIYARVVKASKKEDVYTVTLKILDKNKQTDTRFPEVPMVSTKVPVESGDIVVVMLLYGECDPYIVGRCD
;
A
#
# COMPACT_ATOMS: atom_id res chain seq x y z
N MET A 1 4.03 38.98 -6.73
CA MET A 1 4.68 38.26 -7.86
C MET A 1 5.48 37.03 -7.40
N SER A 2 6.24 37.10 -6.30
CA SER A 2 6.96 35.94 -5.71
C SER A 2 6.05 34.73 -5.42
N ASP A 3 4.85 34.95 -4.88
CA ASP A 3 3.99 33.84 -4.44
C ASP A 3 3.37 33.06 -5.61
N MET A 4 3.16 33.74 -6.74
CA MET A 4 2.63 33.11 -7.95
C MET A 4 3.65 32.14 -8.56
N MET A 5 4.93 32.53 -8.54
CA MET A 5 6.04 31.69 -9.01
C MET A 5 6.27 30.48 -8.09
N LYS A 6 6.17 30.67 -6.77
CA LYS A 6 6.24 29.55 -5.80
C LYS A 6 5.11 28.54 -6.00
N ASN A 7 3.89 29.02 -6.27
CA ASN A 7 2.75 28.13 -6.50
C ASN A 7 2.87 27.37 -7.81
N PHE A 8 3.37 28.02 -8.87
CA PHE A 8 3.62 27.38 -10.16
C PHE A 8 4.69 26.28 -10.05
N VAL A 9 5.82 26.58 -9.38
CA VAL A 9 6.89 25.59 -9.16
C VAL A 9 6.39 24.40 -8.33
N LYS A 10 5.54 24.65 -7.31
CA LYS A 10 4.92 23.57 -6.54
C LYS A 10 4.01 22.69 -7.40
N GLN A 11 3.17 23.27 -8.26
CA GLN A 11 2.29 22.50 -9.13
C GLN A 11 3.07 21.65 -10.13
N GLU A 12 4.06 22.24 -10.80
CA GLU A 12 4.87 21.53 -11.80
C GLU A 12 5.64 20.35 -11.18
N LEU A 13 6.21 20.56 -9.98
CA LEU A 13 6.85 19.48 -9.22
C LEU A 13 5.85 18.39 -8.83
N ASP A 14 4.65 18.76 -8.37
CA ASP A 14 3.64 17.79 -7.97
C ASP A 14 3.15 16.98 -9.17
N ASP A 15 3.06 17.59 -10.36
CA ASP A 15 2.63 16.95 -11.59
C ASP A 15 3.75 16.09 -12.22
N GLN A 16 5.01 16.51 -12.14
CA GLN A 16 6.15 15.65 -12.49
C GLN A 16 6.27 14.43 -11.58
N ILE A 17 6.06 14.60 -10.27
CA ILE A 17 6.08 13.48 -9.33
C ILE A 17 4.93 12.52 -9.63
N LYS A 18 3.72 13.03 -9.92
CA LYS A 18 2.58 12.17 -10.32
C LYS A 18 2.84 11.41 -11.62
N THR A 19 3.44 12.06 -12.61
CA THR A 19 3.57 11.50 -13.96
C THR A 19 4.77 10.56 -14.07
N ASN A 20 5.92 10.94 -13.50
CA ASN A 20 7.18 10.23 -13.72
C ASN A 20 7.66 9.44 -12.49
N TYR A 21 7.20 9.78 -11.29
CA TYR A 21 7.68 9.16 -10.04
C TYR A 21 6.53 8.83 -9.06
N PRO A 22 5.48 8.10 -9.50
CA PRO A 22 4.35 7.75 -8.64
C PRO A 22 4.78 6.97 -7.39
N HIS A 23 5.87 6.22 -7.50
CA HIS A 23 6.53 5.47 -6.41
C HIS A 23 7.17 6.35 -5.32
N MET A 24 7.37 7.65 -5.53
CA MET A 24 7.86 8.57 -4.49
C MET A 24 6.74 9.11 -3.59
N ARG A 25 5.48 9.08 -4.06
CA ARG A 25 4.34 9.65 -3.32
C ARG A 25 3.75 8.67 -2.32
N TYR A 26 3.88 7.38 -2.58
CA TYR A 26 3.47 6.33 -1.67
C TYR A 26 4.69 5.85 -0.88
N PRO A 27 4.63 5.78 0.47
CA PRO A 27 5.70 5.14 1.23
C PRO A 27 5.90 3.72 0.67
N PRO A 28 7.14 3.28 0.43
CA PRO A 28 7.42 2.04 -0.27
C PRO A 28 6.75 0.84 0.41
N CYS A 29 6.60 0.89 1.72
CA CYS A 29 5.94 -0.14 2.51
C CYS A 29 4.82 0.47 3.37
N ILE A 30 3.67 -0.19 3.38
CA ILE A 30 2.52 0.11 4.24
C ILE A 30 2.19 -1.11 5.09
N TYR A 31 1.57 -0.88 6.24
CA TYR A 31 1.00 -1.95 7.04
C TYR A 31 -0.37 -2.33 6.49
N ALA A 32 -0.67 -3.62 6.47
CA ALA A 32 -2.01 -4.10 6.22
C ALA A 32 -2.36 -5.21 7.20
N ARG A 33 -3.65 -5.31 7.55
CA ARG A 33 -4.19 -6.42 8.31
C ARG A 33 -4.86 -7.40 7.37
N VAL A 34 -4.61 -8.68 7.58
CA VAL A 34 -5.30 -9.75 6.87
C VAL A 34 -6.71 -9.88 7.44
N VAL A 35 -7.72 -9.59 6.63
CA VAL A 35 -9.14 -9.71 7.03
C VAL A 35 -9.65 -11.14 6.81
N LYS A 36 -9.18 -11.77 5.73
CA LYS A 36 -9.47 -13.15 5.38
C LYS A 36 -8.25 -13.77 4.74
N ALA A 37 -7.97 -15.01 5.09
CA ALA A 37 -6.96 -15.83 4.44
C ALA A 37 -7.60 -17.15 4.00
N SER A 38 -7.32 -17.55 2.77
CA SER A 38 -7.71 -18.83 2.20
C SER A 38 -6.49 -19.50 1.60
N LYS A 39 -6.24 -20.74 1.98
CA LYS A 39 -5.14 -21.53 1.43
C LYS A 39 -5.66 -22.39 0.30
N LYS A 40 -5.07 -22.25 -0.89
CA LYS A 40 -5.25 -23.18 -2.01
C LYS A 40 -3.89 -23.77 -2.34
N GLU A 41 -3.72 -25.05 -2.02
CA GLU A 41 -2.46 -25.77 -2.21
C GLU A 41 -1.27 -25.08 -1.51
N ASP A 42 -0.37 -24.47 -2.28
CA ASP A 42 0.86 -23.80 -1.83
C ASP A 42 0.79 -22.26 -1.92
N VAL A 43 -0.38 -21.72 -2.27
CA VAL A 43 -0.62 -20.27 -2.40
C VAL A 43 -1.75 -19.84 -1.46
N TYR A 44 -1.48 -18.76 -0.72
CA TYR A 44 -2.45 -18.10 0.14
C TYR A 44 -3.11 -16.97 -0.63
N THR A 45 -4.43 -17.01 -0.77
CA THR A 45 -5.23 -15.89 -1.27
C THR A 45 -5.82 -15.15 -0.08
N VAL A 46 -5.50 -13.87 0.05
CA VAL A 46 -5.90 -13.06 1.19
C VAL A 46 -6.65 -11.80 0.77
N THR A 47 -7.45 -11.30 1.71
CA THR A 47 -8.06 -9.97 1.66
C THR A 47 -7.35 -9.09 2.67
N LEU A 48 -6.78 -7.98 2.20
CA LEU A 48 -6.00 -7.06 3.01
C LEU A 48 -6.79 -5.79 3.30
N LYS A 49 -6.63 -5.25 4.51
CA LYS A 49 -7.09 -3.93 4.89
C LYS A 49 -5.89 -3.08 5.28
N ILE A 50 -5.65 -2.00 4.55
CA ILE A 50 -4.52 -1.09 4.81
C ILE A 50 -4.68 -0.43 6.18
N LEU A 51 -3.57 -0.32 6.90
CA LEU A 51 -3.45 0.34 8.19
C LEU A 51 -2.61 1.63 8.04
N ASP A 52 -2.89 2.60 8.91
CA ASP A 52 -2.07 3.80 9.06
C ASP A 52 -0.84 3.51 9.95
N LYS A 53 0.06 4.50 10.08
CA LYS A 53 1.30 4.45 10.88
C LYS A 53 1.09 4.01 12.33
N ASN A 54 -0.11 4.22 12.87
CA ASN A 54 -0.50 3.84 14.23
C ASN A 54 -1.09 2.41 14.33
N LYS A 55 -0.96 1.58 13.29
CA LYS A 55 -1.59 0.25 13.17
C LYS A 55 -3.13 0.27 13.24
N GLN A 56 -3.73 1.44 13.03
CA GLN A 56 -5.19 1.62 12.97
C GLN A 56 -5.69 1.44 11.55
N THR A 57 -6.92 0.97 11.40
CA THR A 57 -7.55 0.80 10.08
C THR A 57 -7.63 2.14 9.35
N ASP A 58 -7.04 2.22 8.15
CA ASP A 58 -7.18 3.42 7.32
C ASP A 58 -8.49 3.36 6.54
N THR A 59 -9.39 4.31 6.79
CA THR A 59 -10.70 4.39 6.11
C THR A 59 -10.60 4.93 4.69
N ARG A 60 -9.47 5.54 4.32
CA ARG A 60 -9.23 6.08 2.96
C ARG A 60 -9.04 4.98 1.94
N PHE A 61 -8.63 3.79 2.39
CA PHE A 61 -8.36 2.66 1.52
C PHE A 61 -9.45 1.59 1.63
N PRO A 62 -9.99 1.11 0.50
CA PRO A 62 -10.87 -0.05 0.50
C PRO A 62 -10.12 -1.31 0.92
N GLU A 63 -10.86 -2.38 1.16
CA GLU A 63 -10.24 -3.71 1.27
C GLU A 63 -9.72 -4.14 -0.10
N VAL A 64 -8.53 -4.74 -0.12
CA VAL A 64 -7.91 -5.27 -1.34
C VAL A 64 -8.07 -6.79 -1.34
N PRO A 65 -9.01 -7.34 -2.13
CA PRO A 65 -9.22 -8.78 -2.21
C PRO A 65 -8.24 -9.45 -3.19
N MET A 66 -8.22 -10.78 -3.18
CA MET A 66 -7.52 -11.63 -4.16
C MET A 66 -5.99 -11.47 -4.21
N VAL A 67 -5.39 -11.01 -3.11
CA VAL A 67 -3.92 -10.87 -3.01
C VAL A 67 -3.32 -12.25 -2.82
N SER A 68 -2.44 -12.66 -3.72
CA SER A 68 -1.81 -13.99 -3.68
C SER A 68 -0.42 -13.91 -3.08
N THR A 69 -0.13 -14.73 -2.08
CA THR A 69 1.18 -14.79 -1.43
C THR A 69 1.59 -16.22 -1.13
N LYS A 70 2.89 -16.48 -1.14
CA LYS A 70 3.48 -17.74 -0.63
C LYS A 70 3.86 -17.65 0.84
N VAL A 71 3.81 -16.45 1.42
CA VAL A 71 4.08 -16.23 2.84
C VAL A 71 2.91 -16.80 3.66
N PRO A 72 3.16 -17.67 4.64
CA PRO A 72 2.11 -18.21 5.48
C PRO A 72 1.53 -17.11 6.37
N VAL A 73 0.27 -16.77 6.16
CA VAL A 73 -0.45 -15.70 6.87
C VAL A 73 -1.84 -16.17 7.28
N GLU A 74 -2.29 -15.71 8.44
CA GLU A 74 -3.59 -16.04 9.02
C GLU A 74 -4.50 -14.81 9.11
N SER A 75 -5.80 -15.05 9.31
CA SER A 75 -6.75 -13.97 9.52
C SER A 75 -6.44 -13.24 10.82
N GLY A 76 -6.32 -11.91 10.77
CA GLY A 76 -5.97 -11.05 11.90
C GLY A 76 -4.50 -10.63 11.93
N ASP A 77 -3.62 -11.28 11.18
CA ASP A 77 -2.20 -10.93 11.13
C ASP A 77 -1.96 -9.53 10.56
N ILE A 78 -0.94 -8.86 11.10
CA ILE A 78 -0.41 -7.63 10.52
C ILE A 78 0.76 -8.00 9.60
N VAL A 79 0.66 -7.57 8.35
CA VAL A 79 1.66 -7.79 7.32
C VAL A 79 2.19 -6.48 6.79
N VAL A 80 3.44 -6.50 6.34
CA VAL A 80 4.05 -5.41 5.58
C VAL A 80 3.83 -5.68 4.10
N VAL A 81 3.30 -4.67 3.43
CA VAL A 81 2.88 -4.73 2.05
C VAL A 81 3.60 -3.66 1.26
N MET A 82 4.13 -4.04 0.11
CA MET A 82 4.77 -3.17 -0.85
C MET A 82 3.81 -2.94 -2.02
N LEU A 83 3.60 -1.68 -2.40
CA LEU A 83 2.86 -1.34 -3.61
C LEU A 83 3.86 -1.24 -4.77
N LEU A 84 3.97 -2.30 -5.58
CA LEU A 84 4.95 -2.34 -6.66
C LEU A 84 4.65 -1.20 -7.64
N TYR A 85 5.68 -0.41 -7.97
CA TYR A 85 5.59 0.77 -8.83
C TYR A 85 4.57 1.84 -8.39
N GLY A 86 4.07 1.77 -7.16
CA GLY A 86 3.01 2.66 -6.67
C GLY A 86 1.61 2.31 -7.19
N GLU A 87 1.44 1.14 -7.81
CA GLU A 87 0.14 0.62 -8.22
C GLU A 87 -0.61 0.02 -7.02
N CYS A 88 -1.94 -0.02 -7.07
CA CYS A 88 -2.77 -0.68 -6.06
C CYS A 88 -2.72 -2.22 -6.16
N ASP A 89 -1.56 -2.79 -6.50
CA ASP A 89 -1.29 -4.22 -6.48
C ASP A 89 -0.32 -4.54 -5.32
N PRO A 90 -0.85 -4.91 -4.15
CA PRO A 90 -0.06 -5.15 -2.95
C PRO A 90 0.73 -6.46 -2.99
N TYR A 91 2.04 -6.38 -2.80
CA TYR A 91 2.91 -7.53 -2.59
C TYR A 91 3.26 -7.69 -1.10
N ILE A 92 2.95 -8.85 -0.52
CA ILE A 92 3.27 -9.14 0.89
C ILE A 92 4.75 -9.47 1.01
N VAL A 93 5.49 -8.64 1.74
CA VAL A 93 6.92 -8.82 1.98
C VAL A 93 7.18 -9.71 3.18
N GLY A 94 6.35 -9.59 4.23
CA GLY A 94 6.50 -10.36 5.45
C GLY A 94 5.45 -10.03 6.52
N ARG A 95 5.47 -10.80 7.59
CA ARG A 95 4.65 -10.54 8.79
C ARG A 95 5.36 -9.55 9.71
N CYS A 96 4.59 -8.71 10.37
CA CYS A 96 5.06 -7.83 11.42
C CYS A 96 4.38 -8.22 12.73
N ASP A 97 5.15 -8.82 13.63
CA ASP A 97 4.74 -9.08 15.01
C ASP A 97 4.77 -7.77 15.85
#